data_AF-A0A6G8F288-F1
#
_entry.id   AF-A0A6G8F288-F1
#
_cell.length_a   1.000
_cell.length_b   1.000
_cell.length_c   1.000
_cell.angle_alpha   90.00
_cell.angle_beta   90.00
_cell.angle_gamma   90.00
#
_symmetry.space_group_name_H-M   'P 1'
#
loop_
_entity.id
_entity.type
_entity.pdbx_description
1 polymer ?
#
loop_
_entity_poly.entity_id
_entity_poly.type
_entity_poly.pdbx_seq_one_letter_code
_entity_poly.pdbx_strand_id
1 'polypeptide(L)'
;MPNFILNIRSAEDELFLSDSFLQCYLLNSEIEQNALKCLCEKLLNAGKIVLLFGARALDLCAPLKADGVLLDLSASENIKRDMASARSLIKGGILGVVSRNRRHEAMIASENEPDFIVFKIWKDGSAQTLELSKWYNEFFLLQQAVMPQDDRADFEQYPSDMVILTPQDYKIFVAKK
;
A
#
# COMPACT_ATOMS: atom_id res chain seq x y z
N MET A 1 0.13 4.97 17.40
CA MET A 1 1.15 4.54 16.42
C MET A 1 0.41 4.12 15.17
N PRO A 2 0.90 4.46 13.98
CA PRO A 2 0.27 3.99 12.75
C PRO A 2 0.36 2.47 12.65
N ASN A 3 -0.56 1.87 11.90
CA ASN A 3 -0.47 0.47 11.53
C ASN A 3 0.58 0.28 10.42
N PHE A 4 1.27 -0.85 10.40
CA PHE A 4 2.30 -1.12 9.39
C PHE A 4 1.81 -2.12 8.34
N ILE A 5 2.12 -1.81 7.09
CA ILE A 5 2.00 -2.73 5.95
C ILE A 5 3.42 -3.06 5.49
N LEU A 6 3.77 -4.35 5.45
CA LEU A 6 5.09 -4.76 5.01
C LEU A 6 5.12 -4.96 3.50
N ASN A 7 5.95 -4.19 2.79
CA ASN A 7 6.13 -4.24 1.34
C ASN A 7 7.20 -5.27 0.96
N ILE A 8 6.73 -6.46 0.57
CA ILE A 8 7.55 -7.60 0.14
C ILE A 8 7.84 -7.45 -1.34
N ARG A 9 9.10 -7.16 -1.67
CA ARG A 9 9.58 -6.92 -3.03
C ARG A 9 10.25 -8.15 -3.63
N SER A 10 10.77 -9.05 -2.80
CA SER A 10 11.45 -10.29 -3.20
C SER A 10 10.99 -11.50 -2.39
N ALA A 11 11.30 -12.71 -2.85
CA ALA A 11 10.92 -13.94 -2.16
C ALA A 11 11.74 -14.22 -0.89
N GLU A 12 12.93 -13.61 -0.80
CA GLU A 12 13.88 -13.74 0.30
C GLU A 12 13.63 -12.72 1.42
N ASP A 13 12.68 -11.81 1.22
CA ASP A 13 12.33 -10.78 2.19
C ASP A 13 11.82 -11.38 3.51
N GLU A 14 12.31 -10.84 4.62
CA GLU A 14 11.94 -11.29 5.96
C GLU A 14 10.48 -10.92 6.25
N LEU A 15 9.66 -11.92 6.60
CA LEU A 15 8.22 -11.72 6.80
C LEU A 15 7.85 -11.36 8.24
N PHE A 16 8.73 -11.53 9.23
CA PHE A 16 8.45 -11.23 10.64
C PHE A 16 7.09 -11.76 11.16
N LEU A 17 6.69 -12.98 10.80
CA LEU A 17 5.32 -13.49 11.04
C LEU A 17 4.87 -13.48 12.51
N SER A 18 5.81 -13.60 13.43
CA SER A 18 5.56 -13.56 14.88
C SER A 18 5.25 -12.16 15.41
N ASP A 19 5.50 -11.11 14.63
CA ASP A 19 5.23 -9.73 15.03
C ASP A 19 3.73 -9.43 14.94
N SER A 20 3.14 -9.05 16.08
CA SER A 20 1.72 -8.73 16.20
C SER A 20 1.36 -7.37 15.60
N PHE A 21 2.32 -6.46 15.36
CA PHE A 21 2.06 -5.17 14.72
C PHE A 21 1.92 -5.30 13.20
N LEU A 22 2.41 -6.40 12.61
CA LEU A 22 2.35 -6.67 11.18
C LEU A 22 1.16 -7.58 10.84
N GLN A 23 0.03 -6.93 10.53
CA GLN A 23 -1.21 -7.62 10.16
C GLN A 23 -1.47 -7.61 8.65
N CYS A 24 -0.79 -6.76 7.88
CA CYS A 24 -0.99 -6.60 6.45
C CYS A 24 0.34 -6.63 5.68
N TYR A 25 0.33 -7.34 4.55
CA TYR A 25 1.49 -7.54 3.68
C TYR A 25 1.13 -7.16 2.26
N LEU A 26 2.00 -6.38 1.64
CA LEU A 26 1.90 -5.96 0.27
C LEU A 26 2.91 -6.75 -0.55
N LEU A 27 2.45 -7.72 -1.33
CA LEU A 27 3.30 -8.57 -2.16
C LEU A 27 3.45 -7.98 -3.56
N ASN A 28 4.69 -7.84 -4.02
CA ASN A 28 4.98 -7.46 -5.39
C ASN A 28 4.56 -8.59 -6.36
N SER A 29 3.63 -8.27 -7.25
CA SER A 29 3.11 -9.19 -8.26
C SER A 29 4.15 -9.59 -9.29
N GLU A 30 5.32 -8.94 -9.34
CA GLU A 30 6.42 -9.30 -10.24
C GLU A 30 7.34 -10.39 -9.68
N ILE A 31 7.15 -10.83 -8.42
CA ILE A 31 7.81 -12.02 -7.88
C ILE A 31 7.45 -13.24 -8.76
N GLU A 32 8.38 -14.18 -8.90
CA GLU A 32 8.15 -15.43 -9.64
C GLU A 32 6.88 -16.13 -9.13
N GLN A 33 6.09 -16.67 -10.05
CA GLN A 33 4.70 -17.06 -9.78
C GLN A 33 4.57 -18.13 -8.69
N ASN A 34 5.43 -19.15 -8.69
CA ASN A 34 5.40 -20.19 -7.65
C ASN A 34 5.86 -19.64 -6.29
N ALA A 35 6.92 -18.83 -6.27
CA ALA A 35 7.38 -18.16 -5.06
C ALA A 35 6.30 -17.24 -4.48
N LEU A 36 5.66 -16.42 -5.31
CA LEU A 36 4.57 -15.53 -4.92
C LEU A 36 3.39 -16.31 -4.35
N LYS A 37 3.02 -17.43 -4.98
CA LYS A 37 1.97 -18.33 -4.48
C LYS A 37 2.32 -18.88 -3.10
N CYS A 38 3.53 -19.39 -2.91
CA CYS A 38 4.00 -19.91 -1.63
C CYS A 38 3.98 -18.84 -0.53
N LEU A 39 4.39 -17.60 -0.84
CA LEU A 39 4.33 -16.47 0.09
C LEU A 39 2.89 -16.14 0.48
N CYS A 40 2.01 -16.03 -0.50
CA CYS A 40 0.60 -15.72 -0.29
C CYS A 40 -0.07 -16.78 0.60
N GLU A 41 0.09 -18.07 0.28
CA GLU A 41 -0.44 -19.17 1.10
C GLU A 41 0.11 -19.16 2.53
N LYS A 42 1.41 -18.90 2.71
CA LYS A 42 2.04 -18.82 4.03
C LYS A 42 1.45 -17.69 4.87
N LEU A 43 1.22 -16.52 4.29
CA LEU A 43 0.67 -15.35 4.97
C LEU A 43 -0.81 -15.52 5.32
N LEU A 44 -1.60 -16.02 4.37
CA LEU A 44 -3.03 -16.30 4.59
C LEU A 44 -3.23 -17.36 5.66
N ASN A 45 -2.43 -18.44 5.66
CA ASN A 45 -2.48 -19.47 6.69
C ASN A 45 -2.06 -18.95 8.08
N ALA A 46 -1.25 -17.89 8.13
CA ALA A 46 -0.90 -17.18 9.36
C ALA A 46 -1.96 -16.14 9.77
N GLY A 47 -3.09 -16.06 9.06
CA GLY A 47 -4.19 -15.13 9.35
C GLY A 47 -3.87 -13.67 9.03
N LYS A 48 -2.89 -13.41 8.16
CA LYS A 48 -2.50 -12.06 7.75
C LYS A 48 -3.33 -11.60 6.55
N ILE A 49 -3.53 -10.29 6.45
CA ILE A 49 -4.11 -9.65 5.26
C ILE A 49 -3.03 -9.59 4.18
N VAL A 50 -3.38 -10.02 2.97
CA VAL A 50 -2.47 -10.03 1.81
C VAL A 50 -3.04 -9.16 0.69
N LEU A 51 -2.31 -8.11 0.35
CA LEU A 51 -2.58 -7.26 -0.81
C LEU A 51 -1.54 -7.50 -1.89
N LEU A 52 -1.94 -7.46 -3.16
CA LEU A 52 -1.01 -7.51 -4.30
C LEU A 52 -0.75 -6.11 -4.86
N PHE A 53 0.49 -5.86 -5.28
CA PHE A 53 0.91 -4.61 -5.93
C PHE A 53 1.73 -4.89 -7.18
N GLY A 54 1.51 -4.15 -8.26
CA GLY A 54 2.24 -4.29 -9.52
C GLY A 54 1.34 -4.64 -10.70
N ALA A 55 1.95 -4.86 -11.88
CA ALA A 55 1.21 -4.94 -13.14
C ALA A 55 0.27 -6.15 -13.20
N ARG A 56 0.63 -7.26 -12.54
CA ARG A 56 -0.15 -8.50 -12.51
C ARG A 56 -1.09 -8.59 -11.30
N ALA A 57 -1.15 -7.58 -10.43
CA ALA A 57 -1.87 -7.66 -9.16
C ALA A 57 -3.36 -7.98 -9.34
N LEU A 58 -4.04 -7.32 -10.28
CA LEU A 58 -5.48 -7.54 -10.53
C LEU A 58 -5.77 -8.96 -11.04
N ASP A 59 -4.94 -9.46 -11.96
CA ASP A 59 -5.11 -10.79 -12.55
C ASP A 59 -4.84 -11.92 -11.55
N LEU A 60 -3.93 -11.67 -10.60
CA LEU A 60 -3.49 -12.65 -9.62
C LEU A 60 -4.29 -12.62 -8.31
N CYS A 61 -5.07 -11.56 -8.04
CA CYS A 61 -5.81 -11.40 -6.78
C CYS A 61 -6.72 -12.60 -6.48
N ALA A 62 -7.59 -12.97 -7.43
CA ALA A 62 -8.52 -14.08 -7.24
C ALA A 62 -7.83 -15.47 -7.27
N PRO A 63 -6.93 -15.78 -8.22
CA PRO A 63 -6.20 -17.06 -8.23
C PRO A 63 -5.38 -17.33 -6.96
N LEU A 64 -4.78 -16.28 -6.37
CA LEU A 64 -3.98 -16.40 -5.15
C LEU A 64 -4.81 -16.26 -3.87
N LYS A 65 -6.12 -15.97 -3.99
CA LYS A 65 -7.03 -15.68 -2.88
C LYS A 65 -6.52 -14.55 -1.99
N ALA A 66 -5.83 -13.57 -2.58
CA ALA A 66 -5.41 -12.37 -1.87
C ALA A 66 -6.64 -11.55 -1.46
N ASP A 67 -6.53 -10.84 -0.33
CA ASP A 67 -7.63 -10.05 0.23
C ASP A 67 -7.90 -8.77 -0.57
N GLY A 68 -6.96 -8.36 -1.43
CA GLY A 68 -7.11 -7.17 -2.24
C GLY A 68 -5.87 -6.78 -3.01
N VAL A 69 -5.87 -5.54 -3.50
CA VAL A 69 -4.79 -4.96 -4.29
C VAL A 69 -4.49 -3.53 -3.87
N LEU A 70 -3.25 -3.10 -4.09
CA LEU A 70 -2.86 -1.70 -4.18
C LEU A 70 -2.65 -1.34 -5.65
N LEU A 71 -3.46 -0.42 -6.17
CA LEU A 71 -3.35 0.04 -7.55
C LEU A 71 -2.51 1.32 -7.63
N ASP A 72 -1.49 1.35 -8.49
CA ASP A 72 -0.74 2.59 -8.73
C ASP A 72 -1.44 3.43 -9.80
N LEU A 73 -2.09 4.52 -9.39
CA LEU A 73 -2.80 5.44 -10.27
C LEU A 73 -2.03 6.75 -10.49
N SER A 74 -0.78 6.85 -10.04
CA SER A 74 0.01 8.08 -10.14
C SER A 74 0.25 8.55 -11.58
N ALA A 75 0.17 7.64 -12.55
CA ALA A 75 0.26 7.89 -13.98
C ALA A 75 -1.07 7.68 -14.74
N SER A 76 -2.19 7.44 -14.04
CA SER A 76 -3.49 7.20 -14.68
C SER A 76 -4.04 8.50 -15.28
N GLU A 77 -4.54 8.41 -16.51
CA GLU A 77 -5.30 9.48 -17.18
C GLU A 77 -6.81 9.40 -16.90
N ASN A 78 -7.29 8.30 -16.31
CA ASN A 78 -8.71 8.09 -16.01
C ASN A 78 -8.90 7.26 -14.73
N ILE A 79 -8.60 7.90 -13.60
CA ILE A 79 -8.66 7.32 -12.24
C ILE A 79 -10.01 6.62 -11.99
N LYS A 80 -11.13 7.27 -12.31
CA LYS A 80 -12.48 6.72 -12.10
C LYS A 80 -12.69 5.40 -12.85
N ARG A 81 -12.32 5.35 -14.14
CA ARG A 81 -12.48 4.14 -14.95
C ARG A 81 -11.58 3.02 -14.43
N ASP A 82 -10.34 3.34 -14.12
CA ASP A 82 -9.35 2.35 -13.71
C ASP A 82 -9.73 1.74 -12.34
N MET A 83 -10.23 2.55 -11.41
CA MET A 83 -10.76 2.07 -10.12
C MET A 83 -12.04 1.24 -10.28
N ALA A 84 -12.98 1.67 -11.11
CA ALA A 84 -14.19 0.90 -11.37
C ALA A 84 -13.87 -0.48 -11.98
N SER A 85 -12.91 -0.52 -12.90
CA SER A 85 -12.37 -1.76 -13.46
C SER A 85 -11.79 -2.66 -12.35
N ALA A 86 -10.90 -2.12 -11.52
CA ALA A 86 -10.29 -2.84 -10.42
C ALA A 86 -11.34 -3.42 -9.45
N ARG A 87 -12.34 -2.62 -9.04
CA ARG A 87 -13.44 -3.06 -8.16
C ARG A 87 -14.22 -4.24 -8.75
N SER A 88 -14.46 -4.23 -10.06
CA SER A 88 -15.17 -5.32 -10.74
C SER A 88 -14.39 -6.65 -10.72
N LEU A 89 -13.06 -6.58 -10.72
CA LEU A 89 -12.17 -7.74 -10.75
C LEU A 89 -11.97 -8.36 -9.35
N ILE A 90 -11.79 -7.53 -8.32
CA ILE A 90 -11.51 -8.00 -6.95
C ILE A 90 -12.77 -8.32 -6.14
N LYS A 91 -13.97 -8.04 -6.66
CA LYS A 91 -15.29 -8.47 -6.14
C LYS A 91 -15.47 -8.35 -4.61
N GLY A 92 -15.21 -7.16 -4.07
CA GLY A 92 -15.36 -6.87 -2.63
C GLY A 92 -14.05 -7.02 -1.82
N GLY A 93 -12.95 -7.39 -2.47
CA GLY A 93 -11.62 -7.26 -1.89
C GLY A 93 -11.21 -5.81 -1.65
N ILE A 94 -10.20 -5.64 -0.82
CA ILE A 94 -9.62 -4.35 -0.43
C ILE A 94 -8.97 -3.68 -1.66
N LEU A 95 -9.27 -2.41 -1.87
CA LEU A 95 -8.63 -1.56 -2.88
C LEU A 95 -7.92 -0.40 -2.20
N GLY A 96 -6.61 -0.52 -2.08
CA GLY A 96 -5.75 0.63 -1.87
C GLY A 96 -5.45 1.31 -3.20
N VAL A 97 -5.22 2.63 -3.20
CA VAL A 97 -4.74 3.35 -4.38
C VAL A 97 -3.56 4.25 -4.07
N VAL A 98 -2.48 4.15 -4.86
CA VAL A 98 -1.43 5.17 -4.87
C VAL A 98 -1.91 6.31 -5.75
N SER A 99 -2.10 7.49 -5.14
CA SER A 99 -2.44 8.69 -5.89
C SER A 99 -1.18 9.44 -6.29
N ARG A 100 -1.27 10.21 -7.37
CA ARG A 100 -0.29 11.25 -7.65
C ARG A 100 -0.33 12.25 -6.50
N ASN A 101 0.82 12.76 -6.04
CA ASN A 101 0.89 13.70 -4.92
C ASN A 101 0.39 15.10 -5.31
N ARG A 102 -0.90 15.21 -5.58
CA ARG A 102 -1.61 16.43 -5.97
C ARG A 102 -3.04 16.33 -5.45
N ARG A 103 -3.57 17.47 -4.98
CA ARG A 103 -4.91 17.53 -4.36
C ARG A 103 -6.01 17.08 -5.31
N HIS A 104 -5.93 17.44 -6.58
CA HIS A 104 -6.97 17.12 -7.57
C HIS A 104 -7.08 15.60 -7.79
N GLU A 105 -5.96 14.93 -8.02
CA GLU A 105 -5.91 13.48 -8.20
C GLU A 105 -6.29 12.73 -6.91
N ALA A 106 -5.87 13.22 -5.74
CA ALA A 106 -6.29 12.68 -4.45
C ALA A 106 -7.81 12.79 -4.23
N MET A 107 -8.40 13.93 -4.60
CA MET A 107 -9.85 14.15 -4.52
C MET A 107 -10.61 13.21 -5.45
N ILE A 108 -10.23 13.12 -6.73
CA ILE A 108 -10.87 12.21 -7.69
C ILE A 108 -10.76 10.77 -7.21
N ALA A 109 -9.57 10.32 -6.78
CA ALA A 109 -9.40 8.97 -6.28
C ALA A 109 -10.36 8.70 -5.10
N SER A 110 -10.46 9.65 -4.17
CA SER A 110 -11.29 9.51 -2.96
C SER A 110 -12.79 9.53 -3.23
N GLU A 111 -13.26 10.31 -4.20
CA GLU A 111 -14.67 10.31 -4.65
C GLU A 111 -15.12 8.94 -5.20
N ASN A 112 -14.16 8.07 -5.56
CA ASN A 112 -14.42 6.71 -6.02
C ASN A 112 -14.25 5.65 -4.90
N GLU A 113 -14.18 6.10 -3.64
CA GLU A 113 -14.26 5.27 -2.44
C GLU A 113 -13.29 4.06 -2.43
N PRO A 114 -11.96 4.29 -2.55
CA PRO A 114 -10.99 3.27 -2.21
C PRO A 114 -11.06 2.98 -0.71
N ASP A 115 -10.61 1.81 -0.28
CA ASP A 115 -10.55 1.50 1.14
C ASP A 115 -9.50 2.35 1.87
N PHE A 116 -8.43 2.72 1.15
CA PHE A 116 -7.43 3.69 1.61
C PHE A 116 -6.67 4.31 0.44
N ILE A 117 -6.10 5.49 0.68
CA ILE A 117 -5.21 6.19 -0.25
C ILE A 117 -3.75 6.11 0.22
N VAL A 118 -2.82 6.08 -0.72
CA VAL A 118 -1.37 6.08 -0.44
C VAL A 118 -0.72 7.28 -1.08
N PHE A 119 0.06 8.02 -0.29
CA PHE A 119 0.99 9.04 -0.80
C PHE A 119 2.44 8.53 -0.72
N LYS A 120 3.14 8.53 -1.86
CA LYS A 120 4.55 8.16 -1.92
C LYS A 120 5.41 9.31 -1.42
N ILE A 121 6.27 9.07 -0.45
CA ILE A 121 7.19 10.10 0.04
C ILE A 121 8.52 9.96 -0.70
N TRP A 122 8.73 10.86 -1.67
CA TRP A 122 10.02 11.07 -2.31
C TRP A 122 10.78 12.15 -1.56
N LYS A 123 12.11 12.03 -1.49
CA LYS A 123 12.99 13.05 -0.92
C LYS A 123 12.71 14.42 -1.54
N ASP A 124 12.66 14.44 -2.87
CA ASP A 124 12.27 15.60 -3.64
C ASP A 124 10.74 15.74 -3.62
N GLY A 125 10.24 16.80 -3.00
CA GLY A 125 8.79 17.01 -2.83
C GLY A 125 8.20 16.46 -1.52
N SER A 126 9.04 16.02 -0.57
CA SER A 126 8.61 15.60 0.77
C SER A 126 7.74 16.66 1.49
N ALA A 127 8.16 17.94 1.47
CA ALA A 127 7.39 19.04 2.03
C ALA A 127 6.00 19.21 1.38
N GLN A 128 5.92 19.14 0.05
CA GLN A 128 4.66 19.22 -0.69
C GLN A 128 3.75 18.02 -0.37
N THR A 129 4.35 16.83 -0.22
CA THR A 129 3.61 15.61 0.16
C THR A 129 3.09 15.72 1.58
N LEU A 130 3.83 16.35 2.49
CA LEU A 130 3.39 16.58 3.87
C LEU A 130 2.22 17.56 3.92
N GLU A 131 2.28 18.66 3.17
CA GLU A 131 1.18 19.60 3.03
C GLU A 131 -0.08 18.94 2.43
N LEU A 132 0.10 18.07 1.44
CA LEU A 132 -0.99 17.29 0.85
C LEU A 132 -1.61 16.35 1.88
N SER A 133 -0.79 15.61 2.63
CA SER A 133 -1.27 14.64 3.64
C SER A 133 -2.01 15.33 4.79
N LYS A 134 -1.55 16.51 5.23
CA LYS A 134 -2.26 17.35 6.21
C LYS A 134 -3.61 17.83 5.68
N TRP A 135 -3.60 18.40 4.47
CA TRP A 135 -4.84 18.78 3.81
C TRP A 135 -5.79 17.58 3.64
N TYR A 136 -5.28 16.42 3.23
CA TYR A 136 -6.13 15.24 3.06
C TYR A 136 -6.78 14.81 4.38
N ASN A 137 -6.01 14.79 5.46
CA ASN A 137 -6.50 14.43 6.80
C ASN A 137 -7.61 15.36 7.32
N GLU A 138 -7.56 16.64 6.97
CA GLU A 138 -8.56 17.63 7.39
C GLU A 138 -9.90 17.48 6.66
N PHE A 139 -9.88 17.00 5.41
CA PHE A 139 -11.05 17.04 4.52
C PHE A 139 -11.66 15.67 4.22
N PHE A 140 -10.92 14.57 4.36
CA PHE A 140 -11.37 13.22 4.02
C PHE A 140 -11.39 12.31 5.24
N LEU A 141 -12.40 11.44 5.30
CA LEU A 141 -12.53 10.41 6.33
C LEU A 141 -11.94 9.06 5.91
N LEU A 142 -11.48 8.95 4.66
CA LEU A 142 -10.83 7.74 4.16
C LEU A 142 -9.46 7.59 4.81
N GLN A 143 -9.10 6.34 5.11
CA GLN A 143 -7.80 6.05 5.70
C GLN A 143 -6.68 6.46 4.74
N GLN A 144 -5.63 7.05 5.29
CA GLN A 144 -4.45 7.41 4.52
C GLN A 144 -3.22 6.62 4.98
N ALA A 145 -2.45 6.18 3.99
CA ALA A 145 -1.15 5.58 4.18
C ALA A 145 -0.07 6.46 3.54
N VAL A 146 1.14 6.36 4.07
CA VAL A 146 2.33 6.90 3.42
C VAL A 146 3.31 5.80 3.08
N MET A 147 4.01 5.96 1.97
CA MET A 147 4.98 4.99 1.46
C MET A 147 6.32 5.68 1.17
N PRO A 148 7.26 5.68 2.12
CA PRO A 148 8.64 6.06 1.88
C PRO A 148 9.23 5.42 0.63
N GLN A 149 9.84 6.23 -0.24
CA GLN A 149 10.59 5.75 -1.39
C GLN A 149 12.11 5.83 -1.18
N ASP A 150 12.54 6.55 -0.14
CA ASP A 150 13.95 6.81 0.19
C ASP A 150 14.21 6.49 1.68
N ASP A 151 15.40 5.95 1.98
CA ASP A 151 15.85 5.49 3.30
C ASP A 151 15.88 6.58 4.41
N ARG A 152 15.59 7.84 4.06
CA ARG A 152 15.61 9.01 4.96
C ARG A 152 14.28 9.75 5.05
N ALA A 153 13.21 9.22 4.48
CA ALA A 153 11.90 9.86 4.59
C ALA A 153 11.40 9.80 6.06
N ASP A 154 11.20 10.97 6.66
CA ASP A 154 10.66 11.09 8.03
C ASP A 154 9.14 10.95 8.00
N PHE A 155 8.68 9.72 7.79
CA PHE A 155 7.26 9.39 7.67
C PHE A 155 6.48 9.63 8.98
N GLU A 156 7.14 9.71 10.13
CA GLU A 156 6.49 9.93 11.43
C GLU A 156 5.87 11.32 11.56
N GLN A 157 6.29 12.28 10.72
CA GLN A 157 5.70 13.63 10.67
C GLN A 157 4.36 13.68 9.91
N TYR A 158 4.03 12.64 9.15
CA TYR A 158 2.83 12.61 8.31
C TYR A 158 1.62 12.14 9.13
N PRO A 159 0.45 12.78 8.99
CA PRO A 159 -0.76 12.41 9.73
C PRO A 159 -1.41 11.13 9.16
N SER A 160 -0.70 10.01 9.09
CA SER A 160 -1.18 8.78 8.47
C SER A 160 -1.71 7.73 9.46
N ASP A 161 -2.71 6.98 9.02
CA ASP A 161 -3.25 5.82 9.74
C ASP A 161 -2.34 4.60 9.55
N MET A 162 -1.67 4.54 8.39
CA MET A 162 -0.83 3.44 7.98
C MET A 162 0.51 3.91 7.41
N VAL A 163 1.53 3.05 7.51
CA VAL A 163 2.83 3.25 6.85
C VAL A 163 3.22 1.97 6.13
N ILE A 164 3.58 2.10 4.86
CA ILE A 164 4.05 0.99 4.02
C ILE A 164 5.58 1.00 3.98
N LEU A 165 6.22 0.02 4.61
CA LEU A 165 7.69 -0.06 4.73
C LEU A 165 8.23 -1.35 4.10
N THR A 166 9.46 -1.32 3.61
CA THR A 166 10.18 -2.56 3.29
C THR A 166 10.54 -3.32 4.59
N PRO A 167 10.82 -4.63 4.54
CA PRO A 167 11.38 -5.37 5.67
C PRO A 167 12.60 -4.70 6.30
N GLN A 168 13.49 -4.17 5.48
CA GLN A 168 14.71 -3.49 5.93
C GLN A 168 14.38 -2.21 6.70
N ASP A 169 13.49 -1.36 6.16
CA ASP A 169 13.10 -0.10 6.80
C ASP A 169 12.33 -0.35 8.09
N TYR A 170 11.45 -1.35 8.11
CA TYR A 170 10.73 -1.76 9.30
C TYR A 170 11.69 -2.20 10.42
N LYS A 171 12.69 -3.02 10.08
CA LYS A 171 13.71 -3.48 11.03
C LYS A 171 14.53 -2.32 11.60
N ILE A 172 14.93 -1.36 10.76
CA ILE A 172 15.65 -0.15 11.19
C ILE A 172 14.78 0.69 12.13
N PHE A 173 13.49 0.83 11.80
CA PHE A 173 12.55 1.59 12.61
C PHE A 173 12.34 0.98 13.99
N VAL A 174 12.05 -0.33 14.06
CA VAL A 174 11.83 -1.03 15.34
C VAL A 174 13.09 -1.01 16.21
N ALA A 175 14.29 -1.09 15.61
CA ALA A 175 15.54 -1.02 16.37
C ALA A 175 15.85 0.36 16.96
N LYS A 176 15.23 1.43 16.46
CA LYS A 176 15.39 2.81 16.96
C LYS A 176 14.38 3.17 18.06
N LYS A 177 13.34 2.36 18.24
CA LYS A 177 12.33 2.53 19.28
C LYS A 177 12.68 1.75 20.53
#